data_AF-A0A6J4ML15-F1
#
_entry.id   AF-A0A6J4ML15-F1
#
_cell.length_a   1.000
_cell.length_b   1.000
_cell.length_c   1.000
_cell.angle_alpha   90.00
_cell.angle_beta   90.00
_cell.angle_gamma   90.00
#
_symmetry.space_group_name_H-M   'P 1'
#
loop_
_entity.id
_entity.type
_entity.pdbx_description
1 polymer ?
#
loop_
_entity_poly.entity_id
_entity_poly.type
_entity_poly.pdbx_seq_one_letter_code
_entity_poly.pdbx_strand_id
1 'polypeptide(L)'
;MRTLFILLAALFLPACATLRGGRSDAGERTRLWQAAHAAYHQDSFRVAAAAFQRLATDYPRTPEGHEARFYLGVLSLEPRSAVDLTIARQHLQLYVGADTMQETRGYHGREAASLLRLVSELQRPCDVRVGALACETRVVTRPGAPEPAAPTGGSENSAEAARLRREVAERDQTIKDLREELQRIRNTLAPRRQP
;
A
#
# COMPACT_ATOMS: atom_id res chain seq x y z
N MET A 1 71.05 -15.31 -12.16
CA MET A 1 69.86 -14.50 -12.50
C MET A 1 68.77 -15.39 -13.11
N ARG A 2 68.11 -16.24 -12.31
CA ARG A 2 67.18 -17.29 -12.77
C ARG A 2 66.13 -17.63 -11.69
N THR A 3 65.52 -16.64 -11.04
CA THR A 3 64.55 -16.89 -9.95
C THR A 3 63.55 -15.74 -9.76
N LEU A 4 62.97 -15.20 -10.84
CA LEU A 4 61.98 -14.11 -10.70
C LEU A 4 60.85 -14.13 -11.73
N PHE A 5 60.39 -15.31 -12.16
CA PHE A 5 59.34 -15.44 -13.20
C PHE A 5 58.26 -16.49 -12.90
N ILE A 6 58.05 -16.85 -11.63
CA ILE A 6 57.06 -17.89 -11.24
C ILE A 6 55.92 -17.35 -10.34
N LEU A 7 55.90 -16.06 -10.01
CA LEU A 7 54.90 -15.48 -9.09
C LEU A 7 53.71 -14.76 -9.75
N LEU A 8 53.52 -14.87 -11.07
CA LEU A 8 52.48 -14.12 -11.79
C LEU A 8 51.34 -14.97 -12.39
N ALA A 9 51.29 -16.28 -12.13
CA ALA A 9 50.33 -17.19 -12.77
C ALA A 9 49.21 -17.73 -11.83
N ALA A 10 49.14 -17.25 -10.58
CA ALA A 10 48.16 -17.74 -9.59
C ALA A 10 46.98 -16.79 -9.31
N LEU A 11 46.84 -15.68 -10.06
CA LEU A 11 45.79 -14.67 -9.85
C LEU A 11 44.62 -14.75 -10.87
N PHE A 12 44.50 -15.82 -11.64
CA PHE A 12 43.46 -15.99 -12.68
C PHE A 12 42.42 -17.08 -12.39
N LEU A 13 42.13 -17.40 -11.13
CA LEU A 13 40.99 -18.24 -10.77
C LEU A 13 40.32 -17.67 -9.51
N PRO A 14 39.33 -16.78 -9.67
CA PRO A 14 37.95 -17.19 -9.39
C PRO A 14 36.96 -16.49 -10.36
N ALA A 15 35.91 -17.07 -10.90
CA ALA A 15 34.72 -17.49 -10.16
C ALA A 15 33.69 -18.02 -11.18
N CYS A 16 33.96 -19.17 -11.82
CA CYS A 16 32.92 -19.91 -12.54
C CYS A 16 32.26 -20.93 -11.60
N ALA A 17 31.68 -20.45 -10.52
CA ALA A 17 30.75 -21.20 -9.68
C ALA A 17 29.83 -20.12 -9.10
N THR A 18 28.65 -19.89 -9.65
CA THR A 18 27.44 -20.62 -9.26
C THR A 18 26.38 -20.56 -10.36
N LEU A 19 26.34 -21.58 -11.24
CA LEU A 19 25.18 -21.82 -12.12
C LEU A 19 24.27 -22.93 -11.54
N ARG A 20 24.11 -22.94 -10.21
CA ARG A 20 23.33 -23.94 -9.46
C ARG A 20 22.26 -23.21 -8.66
N GLY A 21 21.11 -22.91 -9.27
CA GLY A 21 20.04 -22.28 -8.50
C GLY A 21 18.74 -21.92 -9.23
N GLY A 22 18.72 -21.75 -10.56
CA GLY A 22 17.56 -21.14 -11.22
C GLY A 22 16.21 -21.85 -11.03
N ARG A 23 16.20 -23.18 -10.84
CA ARG A 23 14.96 -23.97 -10.69
C ARG A 23 14.52 -24.19 -9.24
N SER A 24 15.47 -24.27 -8.29
CA SER A 24 15.16 -24.37 -6.86
C SER A 24 14.70 -23.03 -6.30
N ASP A 25 15.25 -21.94 -6.83
CA ASP A 25 15.03 -20.59 -6.33
C ASP A 25 13.63 -20.06 -6.68
N ALA A 26 13.14 -20.34 -7.90
CA ALA A 26 11.77 -20.04 -8.28
C ALA A 26 10.74 -20.83 -7.45
N GLY A 27 10.99 -22.12 -7.20
CA GLY A 27 10.08 -22.95 -6.40
C GLY A 27 10.05 -22.58 -4.92
N GLU A 28 11.18 -22.18 -4.33
CA GLU A 28 11.22 -21.63 -2.98
C GLU A 28 10.49 -20.29 -2.89
N ARG A 29 10.75 -19.36 -3.82
CA ARG A 29 10.05 -18.07 -3.90
C ARG A 29 8.53 -18.25 -3.96
N THR A 30 8.03 -19.12 -4.84
CA THR A 30 6.59 -19.39 -4.96
C THR A 30 6.02 -19.94 -3.66
N ARG A 31 6.73 -20.85 -2.98
CA ARG A 31 6.29 -21.39 -1.67
C ARG A 31 6.27 -20.31 -0.60
N LEU A 32 7.28 -19.44 -0.53
CA LEU A 32 7.32 -18.32 0.40
C LEU A 32 6.17 -17.34 0.14
N TRP A 33 5.91 -17.02 -1.12
CA TRP A 33 4.78 -16.17 -1.52
C TRP A 33 3.44 -16.75 -1.07
N GLN A 34 3.18 -18.02 -1.36
CA GLN A 34 1.96 -18.71 -0.94
C GLN A 34 1.82 -18.77 0.58
N ALA A 35 2.90 -19.08 1.30
CA ALA A 35 2.91 -19.13 2.77
C ALA A 35 2.65 -17.76 3.40
N ALA A 36 3.25 -16.68 2.86
CA ALA A 36 3.05 -15.32 3.33
C ALA A 36 1.57 -14.90 3.22
N HIS A 37 0.96 -15.15 2.07
CA HIS A 37 -0.45 -14.86 1.84
C HIS A 37 -1.39 -15.72 2.67
N ALA A 38 -1.11 -17.02 2.81
CA ALA A 38 -1.89 -17.89 3.68
C ALA A 38 -1.88 -17.39 5.13
N ALA A 39 -0.71 -17.00 5.65
CA ALA A 39 -0.59 -16.41 6.98
C ALA A 39 -1.31 -15.06 7.09
N TYR A 40 -1.23 -14.22 6.05
CA TYR A 40 -1.94 -12.93 6.01
C TYR A 40 -3.46 -13.11 6.10
N HIS A 41 -4.04 -14.04 5.33
CA HIS A 41 -5.47 -14.34 5.36
C HIS A 41 -5.95 -14.99 6.66
N GLN A 42 -5.04 -15.60 7.43
CA GLN A 42 -5.31 -16.19 8.74
C GLN A 42 -5.04 -15.22 9.89
N ASP A 43 -4.92 -13.91 9.61
CA ASP A 43 -4.59 -12.85 10.59
C ASP A 43 -3.29 -13.13 11.39
N SER A 44 -2.40 -13.98 10.87
CA SER A 44 -1.14 -14.35 11.49
C SER A 44 -0.04 -13.37 11.11
N PHE A 45 -0.20 -12.10 11.50
CA PHE A 45 0.61 -10.98 11.02
C PHE A 45 2.11 -11.13 11.21
N ARG A 46 2.55 -11.66 12.37
CA ARG A 46 3.98 -11.89 12.62
C ARG A 46 4.58 -12.90 11.64
N VAL A 47 3.83 -13.95 11.32
CA VAL A 47 4.27 -15.00 10.38
C VAL A 47 4.28 -14.46 8.96
N ALA A 48 3.22 -13.74 8.57
CA ALA A 48 3.13 -13.08 7.26
C ALA A 48 4.29 -12.09 7.06
N ALA A 49 4.54 -11.21 8.04
CA ALA A 49 5.63 -10.23 8.00
C ALA A 49 7.00 -10.90 7.83
N ALA A 50 7.28 -11.98 8.58
CA ALA A 50 8.53 -12.71 8.45
C ALA A 50 8.72 -13.32 7.05
N ALA A 51 7.66 -13.88 6.46
CA ALA A 51 7.71 -14.46 5.13
C ALA A 51 7.87 -13.38 4.02
N PHE A 52 7.13 -12.27 4.12
CA PHE A 52 7.31 -11.13 3.21
C PHE A 52 8.69 -10.48 3.36
N GLN A 53 9.24 -10.39 4.56
CA GLN A 53 10.59 -9.87 4.77
C GLN A 53 11.63 -10.73 4.05
N ARG A 54 11.52 -12.07 4.14
CA ARG A 54 12.38 -12.97 3.37
C ARG A 54 12.24 -12.76 1.87
N LEU A 55 11.01 -12.62 1.35
CA LEU A 55 10.79 -12.32 -0.07
C LEU A 55 11.45 -11.01 -0.51
N ALA A 56 11.29 -9.94 0.26
CA ALA A 56 11.86 -8.64 -0.06
C ALA A 56 13.40 -8.61 0.01
N THR A 57 14.00 -9.44 0.88
CA THR A 57 15.45 -9.52 1.09
C THR A 57 16.13 -10.50 0.13
N ASP A 58 15.60 -11.71 -0.01
CA ASP A 58 16.19 -12.80 -0.78
C ASP A 58 15.88 -12.66 -2.28
N TYR A 59 14.72 -12.08 -2.63
CA TYR A 59 14.22 -11.96 -4.01
C TYR A 59 13.93 -10.51 -4.45
N PRO A 60 14.81 -9.53 -4.19
CA PRO A 60 14.47 -8.10 -4.26
C PRO A 60 14.10 -7.59 -5.66
N ARG A 61 14.49 -8.32 -6.72
CA ARG A 61 14.30 -8.00 -8.14
C ARG A 61 13.20 -8.80 -8.83
N THR A 62 12.46 -9.63 -8.09
CA THR A 62 11.31 -10.36 -8.66
C THR A 62 10.01 -9.60 -8.36
N PRO A 63 8.92 -9.88 -9.09
CA PRO A 63 7.62 -9.30 -8.78
C PRO A 63 7.19 -9.56 -7.34
N GLU A 64 7.39 -10.78 -6.83
CA GLU A 64 7.01 -11.19 -5.47
C GLU A 64 7.84 -10.46 -4.40
N GLY A 65 9.15 -10.30 -4.59
CA GLY A 65 9.98 -9.55 -3.65
C GLY A 65 9.72 -8.04 -3.70
N HIS A 66 9.33 -7.50 -4.87
CA HIS A 66 8.85 -6.14 -4.98
C HIS A 66 7.52 -5.95 -4.25
N GLU A 67 6.51 -6.77 -4.56
CA GLU A 67 5.19 -6.74 -3.90
C GLU A 67 5.26 -7.00 -2.39
N ALA A 68 6.18 -7.83 -1.92
CA ALA A 68 6.39 -8.05 -0.50
C ALA A 68 6.65 -6.73 0.27
N ARG A 69 7.26 -5.72 -0.36
CA ARG A 69 7.45 -4.39 0.25
C ARG A 69 6.12 -3.68 0.47
N PHE A 70 5.16 -3.80 -0.45
CA PHE A 70 3.82 -3.25 -0.23
C PHE A 70 3.17 -3.91 1.00
N TYR A 71 3.18 -5.24 1.08
CA TYR A 71 2.58 -5.96 2.20
C TYR A 71 3.27 -5.68 3.54
N LEU A 72 4.59 -5.52 3.58
CA LEU A 72 5.31 -5.08 4.79
C LEU A 72 4.89 -3.67 5.22
N GLY A 73 4.69 -2.78 4.25
CA GLY A 73 4.13 -1.45 4.49
C GLY A 73 2.73 -1.51 5.12
N VAL A 74 1.84 -2.31 4.55
CA VAL A 74 0.45 -2.52 5.03
C VAL A 74 0.45 -3.15 6.43
N LEU A 75 1.22 -4.21 6.65
CA LEU A 75 1.30 -4.89 7.94
C LEU A 75 1.80 -3.98 9.05
N SER A 76 2.67 -3.02 8.74
CA SER A 76 3.16 -2.03 9.71
C SER A 76 2.09 -0.99 10.09
N LEU A 77 0.96 -0.96 9.38
CA LEU A 77 -0.21 -0.11 9.66
C LEU A 77 -1.37 -0.86 10.31
N GLU A 78 -1.26 -2.19 10.47
CA GLU A 78 -2.33 -3.01 11.05
C GLU A 78 -2.52 -2.67 12.54
N PRO A 79 -3.70 -2.20 12.98
CA PRO A 79 -3.93 -1.77 14.36
C PRO A 79 -3.83 -2.90 15.39
N ARG A 80 -4.07 -4.15 14.97
CA ARG A 80 -3.89 -5.35 15.81
C ARG A 80 -2.41 -5.68 16.02
N SER A 81 -1.53 -5.09 15.23
CA SER A 81 -0.08 -5.12 15.40
C SER A 81 0.40 -3.80 16.02
N ALA A 82 1.65 -3.74 16.45
CA ALA A 82 2.24 -2.48 16.88
C ALA A 82 2.43 -1.57 15.66
N VAL A 83 1.54 -0.60 15.48
CA VAL A 83 1.60 0.36 14.36
C VAL A 83 2.94 1.10 14.39
N ASP A 84 3.70 0.99 13.31
CA ASP A 84 4.98 1.68 13.13
C ASP A 84 4.95 2.45 11.80
N LEU A 85 4.64 3.74 11.89
CA LEU A 85 4.55 4.62 10.73
C LEU A 85 5.90 4.80 10.03
N THR A 86 7.02 4.64 10.74
CA THR A 86 8.36 4.82 10.17
C THR A 86 8.70 3.64 9.28
N ILE A 87 8.49 2.42 9.78
CA ILE A 87 8.69 1.18 9.00
C ILE A 87 7.70 1.11 7.84
N ALA A 88 6.43 1.46 8.08
CA ALA A 88 5.42 1.54 7.02
C ALA A 88 5.87 2.48 5.88
N ARG A 89 6.35 3.69 6.22
CA ARG A 89 6.85 4.64 5.23
C ARG A 89 8.01 4.06 4.44
N GLN A 90 9.01 3.51 5.12
CA GLN A 90 10.21 3.00 4.48
C GLN A 90 9.88 1.95 3.41
N HIS A 91 9.04 0.97 3.75
CA HIS A 91 8.64 -0.07 2.81
C HIS A 91 7.80 0.46 1.64
N LEU A 92 6.85 1.37 1.92
CA LEU A 92 6.03 1.99 0.87
C LEU A 92 6.85 2.89 -0.06
N GLN A 93 7.84 3.63 0.46
CA GLN A 93 8.77 4.41 -0.36
C GLN A 93 9.61 3.52 -1.26
N LEU A 94 10.14 2.40 -0.74
CA LEU A 94 10.91 1.44 -1.55
C LEU A 94 10.04 0.77 -2.62
N TYR A 95 8.76 0.54 -2.33
CA TYR A 95 7.81 0.01 -3.32
C TYR A 95 7.50 1.04 -4.42
N VAL A 96 7.15 2.28 -4.05
CA VAL A 96 6.78 3.32 -5.03
C VAL A 96 7.98 3.85 -5.82
N GLY A 97 9.15 3.96 -5.19
CA GLY A 97 10.36 4.56 -5.77
C GLY A 97 11.23 3.60 -6.59
N ALA A 98 10.92 2.31 -6.61
CA ALA A 98 11.70 1.35 -7.39
C ALA A 98 11.36 1.46 -8.89
N ASP A 99 12.14 2.26 -9.63
CA ASP A 99 12.17 2.31 -11.10
C ASP A 99 12.45 0.94 -11.75
N THR A 100 12.98 0.00 -10.97
CA THR A 100 13.52 -1.29 -11.42
C THR A 100 12.50 -2.24 -12.03
N MET A 101 11.22 -1.87 -12.10
CA MET A 101 10.13 -2.72 -12.54
C MET A 101 9.09 -1.91 -13.36
N GLN A 102 9.54 -1.08 -14.33
CA GLN A 102 8.62 -0.38 -15.24
C GLN A 102 7.58 -1.31 -15.90
N GLU A 103 7.95 -2.57 -16.17
CA GLU A 103 7.05 -3.60 -16.73
C GLU A 103 6.08 -4.20 -15.70
N THR A 104 6.43 -4.17 -14.42
CA THR A 104 5.60 -4.67 -13.32
C THR A 104 5.26 -3.55 -12.37
N ARG A 105 4.83 -2.37 -12.89
CA ARG A 105 4.13 -1.35 -12.08
C ARG A 105 3.15 -2.10 -11.19
N GLY A 106 3.54 -2.26 -9.92
CA GLY A 106 2.99 -3.34 -9.11
C GLY A 106 1.49 -3.19 -9.00
N TYR A 107 0.81 -4.31 -8.76
CA TYR A 107 -0.66 -4.37 -8.69
C TYR A 107 -1.24 -3.33 -7.73
N HIS A 108 -0.43 -2.90 -6.74
CA HIS A 108 -0.80 -1.96 -5.70
C HIS A 108 -0.13 -0.58 -5.81
N GLY A 109 0.33 -0.15 -7.00
CA GLY A 109 1.02 1.13 -7.19
C GLY A 109 0.25 2.36 -6.67
N ARG A 110 -1.05 2.45 -6.99
CA ARG A 110 -1.89 3.59 -6.58
C ARG A 110 -2.23 3.53 -5.10
N GLU A 111 -2.47 2.34 -4.59
CA GLU A 111 -2.77 2.03 -3.20
C GLU A 111 -1.57 2.39 -2.33
N ALA A 112 -0.37 1.95 -2.71
CA ALA A 112 0.87 2.26 -2.00
C ALA A 112 1.15 3.76 -1.96
N ALA A 113 0.94 4.48 -3.07
CA ALA A 113 1.09 5.94 -3.11
C ALA A 113 0.08 6.64 -2.18
N SER A 114 -1.15 6.14 -2.11
CA SER A 114 -2.19 6.66 -1.22
C SER A 114 -1.86 6.41 0.26
N LEU A 115 -1.43 5.19 0.58
CA LEU A 115 -0.96 4.83 1.93
C LEU A 115 0.27 5.64 2.32
N LEU A 116 1.23 5.83 1.43
CA LEU A 116 2.43 6.63 1.70
C LEU A 116 2.07 8.08 2.03
N ARG A 117 1.09 8.66 1.33
CA ARG A 117 0.56 9.99 1.64
C ARG A 117 -0.09 10.02 3.02
N LEU A 118 -0.94 9.04 3.33
CA LEU A 118 -1.58 8.90 4.64
C LEU A 118 -0.55 8.79 5.77
N VAL A 119 0.46 7.91 5.63
CA VAL A 119 1.54 7.75 6.61
C VAL A 119 2.32 9.06 6.78
N SER A 120 2.52 9.82 5.72
CA SER A 120 3.19 11.12 5.78
C SER A 120 2.37 12.15 6.56
N GLU A 121 1.04 12.19 6.38
CA GLU A 121 0.14 13.06 7.16
C GLU A 121 0.06 12.63 8.63
N LEU A 122 -0.08 11.33 8.91
CA LEU A 122 -0.20 10.81 10.27
C LEU A 122 1.04 11.06 11.14
N GLN A 123 2.22 11.18 10.53
CA GLN A 123 3.43 11.54 11.26
C GLN A 123 3.56 13.04 11.55
N ARG A 124 2.76 13.89 10.91
CA ARG A 124 2.77 15.31 11.26
C ARG A 124 2.15 15.53 12.65
N PRO A 125 2.56 16.59 13.36
CA PRO A 125 1.86 17.06 14.55
C PRO A 125 0.37 17.25 14.26
N CYS A 126 -0.49 16.93 15.22
CA CYS A 126 -1.92 16.82 14.96
C CYS A 126 -2.60 18.15 14.59
N ASP A 127 -2.06 19.25 15.10
CA ASP A 127 -2.48 20.64 14.88
C ASP A 127 -2.26 21.12 13.44
N VAL A 128 -1.39 20.45 12.67
CA VAL A 128 -1.10 20.79 11.27
C VAL A 128 -1.62 19.75 10.27
N ARG A 129 -2.33 18.71 10.74
CA ARG A 129 -2.96 17.73 9.84
C ARG A 129 -4.18 18.33 9.16
N VAL A 130 -4.46 17.89 7.94
CA VAL A 130 -5.56 18.41 7.13
C VAL A 130 -6.76 17.48 7.08
N GLY A 131 -7.96 18.05 6.87
CA GLY A 131 -9.19 17.31 6.65
C GLY A 131 -9.60 16.42 7.83
N ALA A 132 -10.06 15.20 7.53
CA ALA A 132 -10.52 14.24 8.54
C ALA A 132 -9.41 13.65 9.45
N LEU A 133 -8.15 14.01 9.20
CA LEU A 133 -7.00 13.58 10.01
C LEU A 133 -6.58 14.63 11.05
N ALA A 134 -7.18 15.83 11.01
CA ALA A 134 -7.00 16.86 12.01
C ALA A 134 -7.52 16.38 13.38
N CYS A 135 -6.88 16.79 14.46
CA CYS A 135 -7.40 16.52 15.79
C CYS A 135 -8.74 17.24 15.97
N GLU A 136 -9.80 16.48 16.27
CA GLU A 136 -11.03 17.08 16.77
C GLU A 136 -10.80 17.61 18.18
N THR A 137 -10.85 18.93 18.34
CA THR A 137 -10.98 19.55 19.65
C THR A 137 -12.40 19.30 20.15
N ARG A 138 -12.61 18.16 20.83
CA ARG A 138 -13.86 17.91 21.54
C ARG A 138 -13.89 18.79 22.79
N VAL A 139 -14.53 19.95 22.70
CA VAL A 139 -14.82 20.80 23.87
C VAL A 139 -15.77 20.02 24.77
N VAL A 140 -15.25 19.47 25.86
CA VAL A 140 -16.08 18.91 26.93
C VAL A 140 -16.67 20.09 27.69
N THR A 141 -17.89 20.50 27.35
CA THR A 141 -18.62 21.50 28.12
C THR A 141 -18.94 20.92 29.49
N ARG A 142 -18.27 21.43 30.52
CA ARG A 142 -18.66 21.23 31.91
C ARG A 142 -20.04 21.90 32.11
N PRO A 143 -21.01 21.26 32.78
CA PRO A 143 -22.30 21.89 33.07
C PRO A 143 -22.06 23.23 33.81
N GLY A 144 -22.50 24.34 33.20
CA GLY A 144 -22.37 25.70 33.77
C GLY A 144 -21.35 26.64 33.10
N ALA A 145 -20.66 26.21 32.04
CA ALA A 145 -19.83 27.13 31.24
C ALA A 145 -20.70 27.96 30.28
N PRO A 146 -20.50 29.29 30.15
CA PRO A 146 -21.23 30.11 29.19
C PRO A 146 -20.95 29.63 27.76
N GLU A 147 -22.01 29.62 26.96
CA GLU A 147 -22.02 29.18 25.56
C GLU A 147 -20.96 29.97 24.76
N PRO A 148 -19.97 29.32 24.12
CA PRO A 148 -19.06 30.03 23.25
C PRO A 148 -19.83 30.54 22.03
N ALA A 149 -19.67 31.82 21.73
CA ALA A 149 -20.30 32.47 20.59
C ALA A 149 -19.98 31.70 19.29
N ALA A 150 -21.02 31.46 18.48
CA ALA A 150 -20.91 30.77 17.21
C ALA A 150 -19.81 31.42 16.33
N PRO A 151 -18.96 30.63 15.66
CA PRO A 151 -17.98 31.18 14.74
C PRO A 151 -18.71 31.88 13.57
N THR A 152 -18.60 33.20 13.53
CA THR A 152 -18.90 34.01 12.34
C THR A 152 -17.82 33.77 11.29
N GLY A 153 -17.93 32.64 10.59
CA GLY A 153 -17.03 32.24 9.50
C GLY A 153 -17.71 32.31 8.13
N GLY A 154 -17.46 33.42 7.41
CA GLY A 154 -17.43 33.57 5.95
C GLY A 154 -18.55 32.97 5.09
N SER A 155 -19.34 33.84 4.45
CA SER A 155 -20.32 33.49 3.39
C SER A 155 -19.72 32.68 2.22
N GLU A 156 -18.42 32.77 1.98
CA GLU A 156 -17.70 32.04 0.93
C GLU A 156 -17.66 30.53 1.18
N ASN A 157 -17.45 30.09 2.44
CA ASN A 157 -17.44 28.67 2.81
C ASN A 157 -18.83 28.03 2.68
N SER A 158 -19.88 28.82 2.88
CA SER A 158 -21.27 28.38 2.71
C SER A 158 -21.62 28.19 1.23
N ALA A 159 -21.15 29.06 0.35
CA ALA A 159 -21.36 28.97 -1.09
C ALA A 159 -20.62 27.77 -1.70
N GLU A 160 -19.37 27.53 -1.28
CA GLU A 160 -18.59 26.38 -1.73
C GLU A 160 -19.20 25.06 -1.23
N ALA A 161 -19.63 24.99 0.04
CA ALA A 161 -20.35 23.83 0.57
C ALA A 161 -21.66 23.55 -0.18
N ALA A 162 -22.41 24.59 -0.56
CA ALA A 162 -23.63 24.44 -1.36
C ALA A 162 -23.35 23.99 -2.80
N ARG A 163 -22.19 24.35 -3.39
CA ARG A 163 -21.76 23.84 -4.70
C ARG A 163 -21.39 22.37 -4.62
N LEU A 164 -20.58 21.98 -3.65
CA LEU A 164 -20.15 20.59 -3.46
C LEU A 164 -21.34 19.66 -3.19
N ARG A 165 -22.34 20.10 -2.41
CA ARG A 165 -23.57 19.31 -2.19
C ARG A 165 -24.36 19.08 -3.48
N ARG A 166 -24.41 20.07 -4.37
CA ARG A 166 -25.06 19.92 -5.69
C ARG A 166 -24.30 18.93 -6.57
N GLU A 167 -22.98 19.03 -6.61
CA GLU A 167 -22.14 18.10 -7.39
C GLU A 167 -22.28 16.66 -6.89
N VAL A 168 -22.30 16.44 -5.57
CA VAL A 168 -22.51 15.10 -5.01
C VAL A 168 -23.89 14.56 -5.39
N ALA A 169 -24.95 15.38 -5.30
CA ALA A 169 -26.29 14.96 -5.69
C ALA A 169 -26.40 14.59 -7.18
N GLU A 170 -25.75 15.33 -8.08
CA GLU A 170 -25.70 15.01 -9.51
C GLU A 170 -24.99 13.68 -9.78
N ARG A 171 -23.86 13.44 -9.09
CA ARG A 171 -23.11 12.18 -9.23
C ARG A 171 -23.88 10.98 -8.68
N ASP A 172 -24.59 11.15 -7.56
CA ASP A 172 -25.43 10.10 -6.98
C ASP A 172 -26.59 9.74 -7.91
N GLN A 173 -27.20 10.74 -8.57
CA GLN A 173 -28.22 10.49 -9.58
C GLN A 173 -27.65 9.71 -10.77
N THR A 174 -26.48 10.11 -11.28
CA THR A 174 -25.80 9.42 -12.38
C THR A 174 -25.52 7.95 -12.03
N ILE A 175 -25.06 7.68 -10.80
CA ILE A 175 -24.80 6.31 -10.33
C ILE A 175 -26.09 5.50 -10.29
N LYS A 176 -27.20 6.10 -9.87
CA LYS A 176 -28.51 5.43 -9.85
C LYS A 176 -28.96 5.06 -11.26
N ASP A 177 -28.87 5.98 -12.21
CA ASP A 177 -29.28 5.77 -13.60
C ASP A 177 -28.46 4.63 -14.25
N LEU A 178 -27.13 4.64 -14.05
CA LEU A 178 -26.25 3.58 -14.53
C LEU A 178 -26.58 2.21 -13.92
N ARG A 179 -26.96 2.16 -12.64
CA ARG A 179 -27.38 0.90 -12.00
C ARG A 179 -28.68 0.37 -12.60
N GLU A 180 -29.63 1.25 -12.88
CA GLU A 180 -30.89 0.87 -13.53
C GLU A 180 -30.65 0.37 -14.97
N GLU A 181 -29.75 1.00 -15.71
CA GLU A 181 -29.36 0.57 -17.05
C GLU A 181 -28.65 -0.78 -17.05
N LEU A 182 -27.69 -0.99 -16.13
CA LEU A 182 -27.05 -2.29 -15.95
C LEU A 182 -28.06 -3.38 -15.59
N GLN A 183 -29.06 -3.06 -14.77
CA GLN A 183 -30.11 -4.01 -14.43
C GLN A 183 -31.01 -4.31 -15.64
N ARG A 184 -31.32 -3.32 -16.48
CA ARG A 184 -32.04 -3.52 -17.75
C ARG A 184 -31.27 -4.45 -18.67
N ILE A 185 -29.98 -4.20 -18.88
CA ILE A 185 -29.10 -5.05 -19.71
C ILE A 185 -29.04 -6.47 -19.15
N ARG A 186 -28.91 -6.62 -17.83
CA ARG A 186 -28.93 -7.93 -17.19
C ARG A 186 -30.24 -8.68 -17.47
N ASN A 187 -31.38 -8.00 -17.40
CA ASN A 187 -32.68 -8.59 -17.65
C ASN A 187 -32.88 -8.96 -19.14
N THR A 188 -32.29 -8.22 -20.08
CA THR A 188 -32.36 -8.55 -21.51
C THR A 188 -31.42 -9.69 -21.90
N LEU A 189 -30.26 -9.78 -21.24
CA LEU A 189 -29.27 -10.84 -21.48
C LEU A 189 -29.51 -12.10 -20.65
N ALA A 190 -30.42 -12.08 -19.67
CA ALA A 190 -30.79 -13.27 -18.92
C ALA A 190 -31.41 -14.31 -19.87
N PRO A 191 -30.84 -15.53 -19.98
CA PRO A 191 -31.37 -16.54 -20.87
C PRO A 191 -32.80 -16.88 -20.45
N ARG A 192 -33.76 -16.75 -21.38
CA ARG A 192 -35.11 -17.25 -21.18
C ARG A 192 -34.99 -18.74 -20.88
N ARG A 193 -35.35 -19.16 -19.66
CA ARG A 193 -35.57 -20.57 -19.35
C ARG A 193 -36.67 -21.04 -20.30
N GLN A 194 -36.30 -21.83 -21.30
CA GLN A 194 -37.28 -22.54 -22.11
C GLN A 194 -38.01 -23.53 -21.19
N PRO A 195 -39.35 -23.61 -21.26
CA PRO A 195 -40.13 -24.58 -20.49
C PRO A 195 -39.81 -26.01 -20.90
#